data_AF-A0A7X3C3E5-F1
#
_entry.id   AF-A0A7X3C3E5-F1
#
_cell.length_a   1.000
_cell.length_b   1.000
_cell.length_c   1.000
_cell.angle_alpha   90.00
_cell.angle_beta   90.00
_cell.angle_gamma   90.00
#
_symmetry.space_group_name_H-M   'P 1'
#
loop_
_entity.id
_entity.type
_entity.pdbx_description
1 polymer ?
#
loop_
_entity_poly.entity_id
_entity_poly.type
_entity_poly.pdbx_seq_one_letter_code
_entity_poly.pdbx_strand_id
1 'polypeptide(L)'
;MTCSNHTMYRCNKLGEILKEKYISQYKFCKFTGLSMSTISRIINNPKANITEDMSLVISEALHIGLDDWHYWRFNDLYAPNGFTNKHLKLLDKEMAIYNVSLVYQPYNSNNAVNICTKRERIRREYLNANMRVDMAGLPEMTIVDFDVMSHHNNLTIEEISNFYANMLRAMINFAREMGMYQLKYYTKNFGAQEYLACHLTRHDQVNFPSSISLQNKRVAKKLGFRQATLSGNLLPNFYVMTF
;
A
#
# COMPACT_ATOMS: atom_id res chain seq x y z
N MET A 1 2.96 3.09 -22.55
CA MET A 1 3.77 2.51 -21.46
C MET A 1 2.88 1.53 -20.72
N THR A 2 3.27 0.25 -20.72
CA THR A 2 2.51 -0.88 -20.20
C THR A 2 2.42 -0.83 -18.68
N CYS A 3 1.22 -0.63 -18.15
CA CYS A 3 0.90 -0.84 -16.74
C CYS A 3 1.16 -2.31 -16.40
N SER A 4 2.19 -2.58 -15.60
CA SER A 4 2.46 -3.90 -15.06
C SER A 4 1.40 -4.23 -14.02
N ASN A 5 0.52 -5.19 -14.35
CA ASN A 5 -0.45 -5.74 -13.42
C ASN A 5 0.28 -6.32 -12.19
N HIS A 6 0.18 -5.63 -11.05
CA HIS A 6 0.57 -6.18 -9.75
C HIS A 6 -0.52 -7.18 -9.33
N THR A 7 -0.40 -8.41 -9.86
CA THR A 7 -1.49 -9.38 -9.89
C THR A 7 -1.30 -10.43 -8.79
N MET A 8 -2.23 -10.46 -7.84
CA MET A 8 -2.56 -11.70 -7.14
C MET A 8 -2.85 -12.75 -8.22
N TYR A 9 -2.20 -13.91 -8.17
CA TYR A 9 -2.40 -14.93 -9.19
C TYR A 9 -3.06 -16.16 -8.60
N ARG A 10 -3.95 -16.75 -9.40
CA ARG A 10 -4.62 -18.00 -9.07
C ARG A 10 -3.62 -19.14 -9.24
N CYS A 11 -3.44 -19.91 -8.19
CA CYS A 11 -2.73 -21.17 -8.22
C CYS A 11 -3.74 -22.33 -8.22
N ASN A 12 -3.36 -23.43 -8.85
CA ASN A 12 -4.03 -24.71 -8.69
C ASN A 12 -3.30 -25.58 -7.66
N LYS A 13 -4.04 -26.47 -6.98
CA LYS A 13 -3.49 -27.49 -6.06
C LYS A 13 -3.87 -28.93 -6.48
N LEU A 14 -4.03 -29.17 -7.79
CA LEU A 14 -4.44 -30.49 -8.30
C LEU A 14 -3.51 -31.61 -7.82
N GLY A 15 -2.20 -31.36 -7.81
CA GLY A 15 -1.21 -32.34 -7.35
C GLY A 15 -1.36 -32.75 -5.88
N GLU A 16 -1.78 -31.83 -5.02
CA GLU A 16 -2.03 -32.09 -3.59
C GLU A 16 -3.29 -32.93 -3.42
N ILE A 17 -4.37 -32.55 -4.09
CA ILE A 17 -5.67 -33.25 -4.01
C ILE A 17 -5.57 -34.68 -4.51
N LEU A 18 -4.86 -34.93 -5.62
CA LEU A 18 -4.68 -36.29 -6.12
C LEU A 18 -3.87 -37.16 -5.14
N LYS A 19 -2.89 -36.58 -4.44
CA LYS A 19 -2.15 -37.30 -3.39
C LYS A 19 -3.04 -37.60 -2.19
N GLU A 20 -3.81 -36.64 -1.71
CA GLU A 20 -4.75 -36.79 -0.59
C GLU A 20 -5.83 -37.84 -0.88
N LYS A 21 -6.34 -37.87 -2.11
CA LYS A 21 -7.34 -38.86 -2.55
C LYS A 21 -6.73 -40.19 -3.02
N TYR A 22 -5.40 -40.34 -2.95
CA TYR A 22 -4.67 -41.53 -3.43
C TYR A 22 -4.99 -41.90 -4.90
N ILE A 23 -5.15 -40.90 -5.76
CA ILE A 23 -5.45 -41.06 -7.19
C ILE A 23 -4.15 -40.91 -7.99
N SER A 24 -3.78 -41.93 -8.76
CA SER A 24 -2.64 -41.83 -9.68
C SER A 24 -2.97 -40.95 -10.88
N GLN A 25 -1.97 -40.25 -11.41
CA GLN A 25 -2.14 -39.41 -12.60
C GLN A 25 -2.71 -40.19 -13.79
N TYR A 26 -2.23 -41.42 -14.01
CA TYR A 26 -2.74 -42.30 -15.07
C TYR A 26 -4.24 -42.60 -14.90
N LYS A 27 -4.68 -42.91 -13.67
CA LYS A 27 -6.09 -43.16 -13.35
C LYS A 27 -6.92 -41.89 -13.56
N PHE A 28 -6.39 -40.74 -13.16
CA PHE A 28 -7.06 -39.45 -13.32
C PHE A 28 -7.22 -39.04 -14.80
N CYS A 29 -6.22 -39.29 -15.65
CA CYS A 29 -6.32 -39.07 -17.09
C CYS A 29 -7.45 -39.90 -17.73
N LYS A 30 -7.64 -41.14 -17.28
CA LYS A 30 -8.74 -41.99 -17.77
C LYS A 30 -10.12 -41.44 -17.40
N PHE A 31 -10.27 -40.89 -16.19
CA PHE A 31 -11.55 -40.31 -15.76
C PHE A 31 -11.88 -38.99 -16.46
N THR A 32 -10.88 -38.16 -16.69
CA THR A 32 -11.07 -36.82 -17.26
C THR A 32 -11.01 -36.79 -18.78
N GLY A 33 -10.46 -37.82 -19.43
CA GLY A 33 -10.16 -37.81 -20.87
C GLY A 33 -9.02 -36.85 -21.25
N LEU A 34 -8.40 -36.16 -20.28
CA LEU A 34 -7.29 -35.25 -20.51
C LEU A 34 -5.99 -36.03 -20.73
N SER A 35 -5.12 -35.49 -21.58
CA SER A 35 -3.83 -36.11 -21.86
C SER A 35 -2.89 -36.09 -20.65
N MET A 36 -2.04 -37.11 -20.57
CA MET A 36 -1.04 -37.24 -19.51
C MET A 36 -0.10 -36.03 -19.43
N SER A 37 0.25 -35.44 -20.56
CA SER A 37 1.05 -34.22 -20.62
C SER A 37 0.32 -33.01 -20.04
N THR A 38 -0.99 -32.89 -20.28
CA THR A 38 -1.82 -31.81 -19.73
C THR A 38 -1.94 -31.93 -18.22
N ILE A 39 -2.27 -33.11 -17.71
CA ILE A 39 -2.36 -33.37 -16.26
C ILE A 39 -1.01 -33.14 -15.58
N SER A 40 0.08 -33.66 -16.16
CA SER A 40 1.44 -33.43 -15.65
C SER A 40 1.81 -31.94 -15.61
N ARG A 41 1.49 -31.18 -16.67
CA ARG A 41 1.72 -29.74 -16.71
C ARG A 41 0.97 -29.01 -15.60
N ILE A 42 -0.29 -29.36 -15.35
CA ILE A 42 -1.11 -28.73 -14.32
C ILE A 42 -0.56 -29.03 -12.93
N ILE A 43 -0.26 -30.31 -12.66
CA ILE A 43 0.29 -30.77 -11.36
C ILE A 43 1.63 -30.12 -11.04
N ASN A 44 2.52 -30.02 -12.03
CA ASN A 44 3.89 -29.55 -11.84
C ASN A 44 4.03 -28.01 -11.95
N ASN A 45 2.97 -27.31 -12.35
CA ASN A 45 2.96 -25.86 -12.44
C ASN A 45 1.71 -25.30 -11.74
N PRO A 46 1.85 -24.77 -10.51
CA PRO A 46 0.74 -24.12 -9.80
C PRO A 46 0.06 -23.01 -10.62
N LYS A 47 0.78 -22.33 -11.51
CA LYS A 47 0.28 -21.26 -12.37
C LYS A 47 -0.06 -21.73 -13.79
N ALA A 48 -0.29 -23.03 -13.98
CA ALA A 48 -0.69 -23.55 -15.27
C ALA A 48 -1.88 -22.76 -15.80
N ASN A 49 -1.83 -22.34 -17.07
CA ASN A 49 -3.01 -21.82 -17.74
C ASN A 49 -3.97 -23.00 -17.95
N ILE A 50 -5.15 -22.93 -17.34
CA ILE A 50 -6.21 -23.95 -17.39
C ILE A 50 -7.43 -23.25 -17.96
N THR A 51 -7.98 -23.79 -19.04
CA THR A 51 -9.22 -23.25 -19.62
C THR A 51 -10.40 -23.60 -18.71
N GLU A 52 -11.48 -22.83 -18.80
CA GLU A 52 -12.69 -23.06 -18.00
C GLU A 52 -13.25 -24.48 -18.19
N ASP A 53 -13.32 -24.97 -19.44
CA ASP A 53 -13.74 -26.33 -19.75
C ASP A 53 -12.88 -27.40 -19.05
N MET A 54 -11.55 -27.22 -19.05
CA MET A 54 -10.65 -28.14 -18.34
C MET A 54 -10.90 -28.09 -16.84
N SER A 55 -11.16 -26.89 -16.30
CA SER A 55 -11.44 -26.73 -14.88
C SER A 55 -12.74 -27.41 -14.47
N LEU A 56 -13.79 -27.33 -15.30
CA LEU A 56 -15.06 -28.03 -15.08
C LEU A 56 -14.87 -29.54 -15.08
N VAL A 57 -14.20 -30.11 -16.08
CA VAL A 57 -13.92 -31.56 -16.18
C VAL A 57 -13.14 -32.06 -14.96
N ILE A 58 -12.13 -31.31 -14.51
CA ILE A 58 -11.33 -31.66 -13.33
C ILE A 58 -12.19 -31.62 -12.05
N SER A 59 -13.01 -30.57 -11.89
CA SER A 59 -13.91 -30.41 -10.74
C SER A 59 -14.95 -31.53 -10.66
N GLU A 60 -15.58 -31.89 -11.78
CA GLU A 60 -16.53 -32.99 -11.87
C GLU A 60 -15.88 -34.33 -11.52
N ALA A 61 -14.70 -34.63 -12.09
CA ALA A 61 -13.98 -35.88 -11.82
C ALA A 61 -13.54 -36.04 -10.36
N LEU A 62 -13.38 -34.93 -9.62
CA LEU A 62 -12.97 -34.93 -8.22
C LEU A 62 -14.13 -34.77 -7.23
N HIS A 63 -15.34 -34.47 -7.73
CA HIS A 63 -16.51 -34.08 -6.96
C HIS A 63 -16.22 -32.91 -6.00
N ILE A 64 -15.64 -31.83 -6.51
CA ILE A 64 -15.29 -30.61 -5.76
C ILE A 64 -15.71 -29.36 -6.52
N GLY A 65 -15.97 -28.26 -5.81
CA GLY A 65 -16.26 -26.97 -6.42
C GLY A 65 -15.07 -26.41 -7.21
N LEU A 66 -15.34 -25.53 -8.17
CA LEU A 66 -14.29 -24.89 -8.99
C LEU A 66 -13.29 -24.09 -8.13
N ASP A 67 -13.75 -23.51 -7.03
CA ASP A 67 -12.88 -22.72 -6.14
C ASP A 67 -12.11 -23.57 -5.13
N ASP A 68 -12.54 -24.82 -4.89
CA ASP A 68 -11.99 -25.67 -3.83
C ASP A 68 -10.57 -26.18 -4.12
N TRP A 69 -10.17 -26.22 -5.40
CA TRP A 69 -8.84 -26.65 -5.83
C TRP A 69 -7.99 -25.52 -6.41
N HIS A 70 -8.44 -24.29 -6.22
CA HIS A 70 -7.68 -23.09 -6.50
C HIS A 70 -7.43 -22.34 -5.21
N TYR A 71 -6.32 -21.61 -5.18
CA TYR A 71 -6.02 -20.68 -4.11
C TYR A 71 -5.34 -19.46 -4.68
N TRP A 72 -5.50 -18.32 -4.02
CA TRP A 72 -4.83 -17.10 -4.43
C TRP A 72 -3.47 -17.02 -3.75
N ARG A 73 -2.42 -16.75 -4.54
CA ARG A 73 -1.07 -16.55 -4.01
C ARG A 73 -0.59 -15.16 -4.37
N PHE A 74 -0.02 -14.50 -3.38
CA PHE A 74 0.71 -13.26 -3.55
C PHE A 74 2.10 -13.56 -4.09
N ASN A 75 2.61 -12.69 -4.95
CA ASN A 75 3.97 -12.84 -5.46
C ASN A 75 4.96 -12.78 -4.28
N ASP A 76 5.80 -13.82 -4.12
CA ASP A 76 6.71 -13.98 -2.97
C ASP A 76 7.76 -12.85 -2.88
N LEU A 77 7.90 -12.00 -3.92
CA LEU A 77 8.62 -10.72 -3.85
C LEU A 77 8.04 -9.73 -2.82
N TYR A 78 6.77 -9.90 -2.45
CA TYR A 78 6.01 -9.08 -1.49
C TYR A 78 5.70 -9.84 -0.19
N ALA A 79 6.70 -10.53 0.35
CA ALA A 79 6.62 -11.24 1.63
C ALA A 79 6.26 -10.31 2.82
N PRO A 80 5.62 -10.84 3.89
CA PRO A 80 4.63 -10.15 4.73
C PRO A 80 5.20 -9.44 5.96
N ASN A 81 6.25 -8.62 5.82
CA ASN A 81 6.93 -8.08 7.01
C ASN A 81 6.76 -6.57 7.22
N GLY A 82 5.64 -6.00 6.77
CA GLY A 82 5.33 -4.58 6.89
C GLY A 82 6.54 -3.64 6.83
N PHE A 83 6.82 -2.89 7.89
CA PHE A 83 7.93 -1.95 8.00
C PHE A 83 9.24 -2.59 8.52
N THR A 84 9.82 -3.53 7.75
CA THR A 84 11.17 -4.05 8.05
C THR A 84 12.28 -3.02 7.86
N ASN A 85 13.46 -3.27 8.43
CA ASN A 85 14.68 -2.50 8.13
C ASN A 85 14.99 -2.39 6.63
N LYS A 86 14.68 -3.42 5.83
CA LYS A 86 14.87 -3.36 4.37
C LYS A 86 13.93 -2.33 3.74
N HIS A 87 12.65 -2.34 4.11
CA HIS A 87 11.67 -1.40 3.60
C HIS A 87 11.93 0.03 4.10
N LEU A 88 12.27 0.19 5.38
CA LEU A 88 12.59 1.50 5.95
C LEU A 88 13.81 2.15 5.27
N LYS A 89 14.79 1.36 4.81
CA LYS A 89 15.89 1.87 3.96
C LYS A 89 15.43 2.40 2.60
N LEU A 90 14.34 1.87 2.03
CA LEU A 90 13.74 2.42 0.81
C LEU A 90 13.14 3.80 1.10
N LEU A 91 12.41 3.93 2.21
CA LEU A 91 11.88 5.21 2.65
C LEU A 91 12.99 6.23 2.94
N ASP A 92 14.09 5.82 3.59
CA ASP A 92 15.26 6.68 3.79
C ASP A 92 15.84 7.18 2.46
N LYS A 93 15.91 6.31 1.44
CA LYS A 93 16.39 6.68 0.11
C LYS A 93 15.48 7.73 -0.55
N GLU A 94 14.16 7.54 -0.49
CA GLU A 94 13.20 8.51 -1.04
C GLU A 94 13.23 9.85 -0.29
N MET A 95 13.41 9.83 1.02
CA MET A 95 13.51 11.03 1.87
C MET A 95 14.83 11.77 1.70
N ALA A 96 15.93 11.05 1.45
CA ALA A 96 17.25 11.63 1.25
C ALA A 96 17.32 12.59 0.05
N ILE A 97 16.49 12.37 -0.97
CA ILE A 97 16.34 13.29 -2.13
C ILE A 97 15.98 14.72 -1.66
N TYR A 98 15.25 14.83 -0.56
CA TYR A 98 14.82 16.10 0.02
C TYR A 98 15.63 16.51 1.25
N ASN A 99 16.81 15.90 1.45
CA ASN A 99 17.67 16.11 2.62
C ASN A 99 16.92 15.89 3.96
N VAL A 100 16.00 14.92 3.98
CA VAL A 100 15.26 14.52 5.19
C VAL A 100 15.76 13.15 5.63
N SER A 101 16.00 12.99 6.92
CA SER A 101 16.31 11.70 7.55
C SER A 101 15.28 11.43 8.62
N LEU A 102 14.86 10.18 8.76
CA LEU A 102 13.78 9.80 9.67
C LEU A 102 14.28 8.99 10.87
N VAL A 103 13.47 8.99 11.92
CA VAL A 103 13.51 8.07 13.05
C VAL A 103 12.26 7.21 12.95
N TYR A 104 12.44 5.90 13.05
CA TYR A 104 11.38 4.92 12.92
C TYR A 104 11.11 4.23 14.25
N GLN A 105 9.84 4.06 14.60
CA GLN A 105 9.40 3.24 15.73
C GLN A 105 8.34 2.24 15.24
N PRO A 106 8.76 1.09 14.67
CA PRO A 106 7.84 0.05 14.26
C PRO A 106 7.13 -0.58 15.46
N TYR A 107 5.86 -0.93 15.28
CA TYR A 107 5.05 -1.61 16.28
C TYR A 107 4.01 -2.51 15.60
N ASN A 108 3.20 -3.22 16.40
CA ASN A 108 2.19 -4.16 15.90
C ASN A 108 2.80 -5.18 14.91
N SER A 109 3.87 -5.86 15.33
CA SER A 109 4.60 -6.83 14.50
C SER A 109 5.07 -6.27 13.16
N ASN A 110 5.52 -5.01 13.15
CA ASN A 110 5.93 -4.23 11.98
C ASN A 110 4.80 -3.86 11.00
N ASN A 111 3.53 -4.12 11.30
CA ASN A 111 2.44 -3.67 10.44
C ASN A 111 2.12 -2.18 10.62
N ALA A 112 2.73 -1.54 11.61
CA ALA A 112 2.63 -0.10 11.81
C ALA A 112 3.97 0.52 12.19
N VAL A 113 4.17 1.79 11.88
CA VAL A 113 5.38 2.54 12.23
C VAL A 113 5.04 4.00 12.50
N ASN A 114 5.58 4.54 13.60
CA ASN A 114 5.66 5.98 13.76
C ASN A 114 6.93 6.49 13.09
N ILE A 115 6.80 7.59 12.36
CA ILE A 115 7.91 8.26 11.72
C ILE A 115 7.99 9.70 12.22
N CYS A 116 9.21 10.15 12.44
CA CYS A 116 9.53 11.51 12.85
C CYS A 116 10.82 11.93 12.14
N THR A 117 10.97 13.21 11.82
CA THR A 117 12.21 13.70 11.23
C THR A 117 13.33 13.74 12.28
N LYS A 118 14.48 13.15 11.96
CA LYS A 118 15.67 13.20 12.80
C LYS A 118 16.14 14.65 12.97
N ARG A 119 16.50 15.00 14.21
CA ARG A 119 16.91 16.37 14.59
C ARG A 119 15.83 17.43 14.31
N GLU A 120 14.55 17.09 14.48
CA GLU A 120 13.42 18.02 14.30
C GLU A 120 13.64 19.41 14.93
N ARG A 121 14.22 19.47 16.14
CA ARG A 121 14.49 20.72 16.88
C ARG A 121 15.39 21.73 16.17
N ILE A 122 16.21 21.29 15.22
CA ILE A 122 17.20 22.13 14.51
C ILE A 122 16.70 22.44 13.09
N ARG A 123 15.69 21.72 12.59
CA ARG A 123 15.17 21.90 11.25
C ARG A 123 14.09 22.97 11.22
N ARG A 124 14.03 23.69 10.10
CA ARG A 124 12.95 24.63 9.82
C ARG A 124 11.62 23.89 9.72
N GLU A 125 11.54 22.86 8.89
CA GLU A 125 10.38 22.00 8.74
C GLU A 125 10.70 20.56 9.16
N TYR A 126 9.73 19.91 9.78
CA TYR A 126 9.79 18.49 10.10
C TYR A 126 8.45 17.80 9.86
N LEU A 127 8.54 16.51 9.58
CA LEU A 127 7.41 15.60 9.40
C LEU A 127 7.27 14.69 10.61
N ASN A 128 6.04 14.56 11.11
CA ASN A 128 5.60 13.41 11.92
C ASN A 128 4.47 12.70 11.17
N ALA A 129 4.47 11.37 11.20
CA ALA A 129 3.34 10.59 10.71
C ALA A 129 3.27 9.21 11.35
N ASN A 130 2.12 8.58 11.24
CA ASN A 130 1.91 7.18 11.52
C ASN A 130 1.59 6.46 10.21
N MET A 131 2.22 5.32 9.95
CA MET A 131 1.88 4.50 8.80
C MET A 131 1.47 3.11 9.25
N ARG A 132 0.54 2.53 8.50
CA ARG A 132 0.02 1.19 8.68
C ARG A 132 -0.02 0.49 7.34
N VAL A 133 0.23 -0.80 7.34
CA VAL A 133 0.04 -1.63 6.16
C VAL A 133 -0.95 -2.73 6.46
N ASP A 134 -1.85 -2.95 5.51
CA ASP A 134 -2.70 -4.12 5.48
C ASP A 134 -2.31 -4.93 4.25
N MET A 135 -1.89 -6.17 4.50
CA MET A 135 -1.49 -7.12 3.46
C MET A 135 -2.50 -8.24 3.31
N ALA A 136 -3.60 -8.22 4.09
CA ALA A 136 -4.67 -9.20 4.04
C ALA A 136 -5.61 -8.88 2.88
N GLY A 137 -5.22 -9.25 1.66
CA GLY A 137 -5.99 -8.97 0.44
C GLY A 137 -5.19 -8.09 -0.53
N LEU A 138 -5.84 -7.13 -1.18
CA LEU A 138 -5.11 -6.13 -1.98
C LEU A 138 -4.23 -5.30 -1.04
N PRO A 139 -2.89 -5.27 -1.21
CA PRO A 139 -2.01 -4.57 -0.28
C PRO A 139 -2.34 -3.08 -0.18
N GLU A 140 -2.58 -2.58 1.03
CA GLU A 140 -2.87 -1.18 1.27
C GLU A 140 -1.88 -0.59 2.27
N MET A 141 -1.47 0.64 2.01
CA MET A 141 -0.80 1.47 3.01
C MET A 141 -1.72 2.60 3.42
N THR A 142 -1.81 2.83 4.72
CA THR A 142 -2.54 3.93 5.32
C THR A 142 -1.56 4.83 6.05
N ILE A 143 -1.56 6.11 5.71
CA ILE A 143 -0.86 7.16 6.46
C ILE A 143 -1.89 7.90 7.31
N VAL A 144 -1.64 8.00 8.60
CA VAL A 144 -2.43 8.71 9.59
C VAL A 144 -1.55 9.81 10.19
N ASP A 145 -2.17 10.92 10.59
CA ASP A 145 -1.49 12.03 11.28
C ASP A 145 -0.26 12.54 10.50
N PHE A 146 -0.40 12.69 9.18
CA PHE A 146 0.67 13.20 8.29
C PHE A 146 0.84 14.71 8.47
N ASP A 147 1.62 15.08 9.48
CA ASP A 147 1.75 16.44 9.96
C ASP A 147 3.11 17.01 9.61
N VAL A 148 3.09 18.11 8.83
CA VAL A 148 4.27 18.96 8.61
C VAL A 148 4.22 20.12 9.60
N MET A 149 5.29 20.26 10.37
CA MET A 149 5.41 21.19 11.48
C MET A 149 6.71 21.99 11.42
N SER A 150 6.81 23.00 12.28
CA SER A 150 7.99 23.85 12.41
C SER A 150 8.14 24.37 13.83
N HIS A 151 9.38 24.57 14.25
CA HIS A 151 9.72 25.33 15.46
C HIS A 151 10.15 26.78 15.16
N HIS A 152 10.16 27.19 13.88
CA HIS A 152 10.66 28.47 13.43
C HIS A 152 9.54 29.44 13.06
N ASN A 153 9.74 30.72 13.40
CA ASN A 153 8.67 31.72 13.37
C ASN A 153 8.52 32.46 12.02
N ASN A 154 9.17 31.97 10.97
CA ASN A 154 9.34 32.71 9.72
C ASN A 154 9.18 31.86 8.46
N LEU A 155 8.32 30.83 8.50
CA LEU A 155 7.99 30.04 7.32
C LEU A 155 6.80 30.62 6.58
N THR A 156 6.94 30.68 5.27
CA THR A 156 5.85 31.00 4.35
C THR A 156 4.94 29.78 4.13
N ILE A 157 3.69 30.05 3.74
CA ILE A 157 2.73 29.01 3.33
C ILE A 157 3.30 28.16 2.19
N GLU A 158 4.03 28.80 1.28
CA GLU A 158 4.64 28.16 0.12
C GLU A 158 5.76 27.19 0.53
N GLU A 159 6.67 27.58 1.42
CA GLU A 159 7.73 26.70 1.94
C GLU A 159 7.12 25.44 2.58
N ILE A 160 6.11 25.61 3.44
CA ILE A 160 5.44 24.49 4.11
C ILE A 160 4.71 23.58 3.11
N SER A 161 4.01 24.17 2.14
CA SER A 161 3.26 23.42 1.13
C SER A 161 4.20 22.66 0.19
N ASN A 162 5.35 23.24 -0.15
CA ASN A 162 6.40 22.59 -0.93
C ASN A 162 7.03 21.42 -0.15
N PHE A 163 7.34 21.62 1.14
CA PHE A 163 7.84 20.55 1.99
C PHE A 163 6.83 19.41 2.10
N TYR A 164 5.56 19.73 2.37
CA TYR A 164 4.45 18.77 2.37
C TYR A 164 4.36 17.98 1.06
N ALA A 165 4.38 18.67 -0.08
CA ALA A 165 4.31 18.03 -1.39
C ALA A 165 5.45 17.04 -1.63
N ASN A 166 6.67 17.43 -1.22
CA ASN A 166 7.86 16.60 -1.36
C ASN A 166 7.81 15.36 -0.45
N MET A 167 7.40 15.53 0.80
CA MET A 167 7.22 14.41 1.74
C MET A 167 6.14 13.45 1.23
N LEU A 168 5.01 13.96 0.76
CA LEU A 168 3.94 13.12 0.23
C LEU A 168 4.38 12.37 -1.04
N ARG A 169 5.18 13.01 -1.90
CA ARG A 169 5.78 12.36 -3.08
C ARG A 169 6.72 11.22 -2.70
N ALA A 170 7.57 11.42 -1.69
CA ALA A 170 8.42 10.35 -1.15
C ALA A 170 7.58 9.17 -0.64
N MET A 171 6.47 9.43 0.06
CA MET A 171 5.56 8.37 0.54
C MET A 171 4.88 7.60 -0.59
N ILE A 172 4.44 8.28 -1.65
CA ILE A 172 3.88 7.64 -2.85
C ILE A 172 4.90 6.69 -3.46
N ASN A 173 6.13 7.17 -3.68
CA ASN A 173 7.19 6.35 -4.29
C ASN A 173 7.53 5.15 -3.41
N PHE A 174 7.68 5.37 -2.11
CA PHE A 174 7.90 4.31 -1.14
C PHE A 174 6.79 3.25 -1.16
N ALA A 175 5.52 3.66 -1.17
CA ALA A 175 4.38 2.75 -1.26
C ALA A 175 4.39 1.95 -2.57
N ARG A 176 4.77 2.57 -3.70
CA ARG A 176 4.94 1.87 -4.99
C ARG A 176 6.07 0.85 -4.94
N GLU A 177 7.24 1.22 -4.40
CA GLU A 177 8.37 0.29 -4.28
C GLU A 177 8.08 -0.87 -3.32
N MET A 178 7.28 -0.62 -2.28
CA MET A 178 6.73 -1.67 -1.41
C MET A 178 5.68 -2.55 -2.09
N GLY A 179 5.19 -2.19 -3.28
CA GLY A 179 4.13 -2.89 -4.01
C GLY A 179 2.75 -2.80 -3.38
N MET A 180 2.45 -1.66 -2.78
CA MET A 180 1.09 -1.37 -2.36
C MET A 180 0.21 -1.28 -3.62
N TYR A 181 -1.01 -1.79 -3.54
CA TYR A 181 -2.06 -1.55 -4.53
C TYR A 181 -2.68 -0.16 -4.31
N GLN A 182 -2.82 0.25 -3.04
CA GLN A 182 -3.47 1.49 -2.67
C GLN A 182 -2.72 2.22 -1.56
N LEU A 183 -2.66 3.54 -1.67
CA LEU A 183 -2.24 4.44 -0.61
C LEU A 183 -3.43 5.29 -0.15
N LYS A 184 -3.79 5.14 1.11
CA LYS A 184 -4.77 5.97 1.83
C LYS A 184 -4.00 6.94 2.70
N TYR A 185 -4.37 8.21 2.72
CA TYR A 185 -3.90 9.09 3.78
C TYR A 185 -5.01 9.94 4.36
N TYR A 186 -5.02 10.00 5.68
CA TYR A 186 -6.00 10.73 6.48
C TYR A 186 -5.42 12.06 6.90
N THR A 187 -6.17 13.12 6.66
CA THR A 187 -5.85 14.45 7.21
C THR A 187 -6.94 14.81 8.18
N LYS A 188 -6.69 14.66 9.49
CA LYS A 188 -7.57 15.24 10.50
C LYS A 188 -7.52 16.76 10.47
N ASN A 189 -6.34 17.31 10.15
CA ASN A 189 -6.09 18.74 10.06
C ASN A 189 -4.97 18.97 9.05
N PHE A 190 -5.24 19.69 7.95
CA PHE A 190 -4.15 20.13 7.07
C PHE A 190 -3.30 21.25 7.67
N GLY A 191 -3.67 21.77 8.86
CA GLY A 191 -2.82 22.61 9.67
C GLY A 191 -2.96 22.17 11.12
N ALA A 192 -1.87 21.72 11.75
CA ALA A 192 -1.84 21.50 13.19
C ALA A 192 -2.18 22.84 13.88
N GLN A 193 -3.41 22.97 14.38
CA GLN A 193 -3.92 24.20 15.00
C GLN A 193 -3.10 24.65 16.21
N GLU A 194 -2.32 23.76 16.83
CA GLU A 194 -1.70 24.05 18.13
C GLU A 194 -0.21 24.44 18.06
N TYR A 195 0.52 24.11 16.97
CA TYR A 195 1.96 24.42 16.87
C TYR A 195 2.33 25.39 15.74
N LEU A 196 1.47 25.60 14.74
CA LEU A 196 1.76 26.55 13.66
C LEU A 196 1.19 27.95 13.93
N ALA A 197 0.06 28.07 14.63
CA ALA A 197 -0.61 29.35 14.84
C ALA A 197 0.18 30.33 15.73
N CYS A 198 0.98 29.83 16.67
CA CYS A 198 1.80 30.63 17.58
C CYS A 198 3.07 31.21 16.94
N HIS A 199 3.40 30.82 15.71
CA HIS A 199 4.71 31.07 15.09
C HIS A 199 4.63 31.68 13.68
N LEU A 200 3.48 32.22 13.28
CA LEU A 200 3.30 32.91 12.00
C LEU A 200 3.34 34.43 12.14
N THR A 201 3.72 35.13 11.07
CA THR A 201 3.61 36.59 11.02
C THR A 201 2.14 37.02 11.20
N ARG A 202 1.89 38.15 11.88
CA ARG A 202 0.54 38.63 12.27
C ARG A 202 -0.48 38.66 11.11
N HIS A 203 -0.04 38.81 9.86
CA HIS A 203 -0.91 38.90 8.69
C HIS A 203 -1.46 37.53 8.24
N ASP A 204 -0.76 36.44 8.53
CA ASP A 204 -1.15 35.10 8.06
C ASP A 204 -2.02 34.33 9.06
N GLN A 205 -1.96 34.67 10.36
CA GLN A 205 -2.59 33.89 11.45
C GLN A 205 -4.09 33.63 11.29
N VAL A 206 -4.86 34.54 10.67
CA VAL A 206 -6.33 34.42 10.57
C VAL A 206 -6.77 33.49 9.43
N ASN A 207 -5.99 33.39 8.34
CA ASN A 207 -6.33 32.63 7.13
C ASN A 207 -5.38 31.48 6.83
N PHE A 208 -4.35 31.27 7.65
CA PHE A 208 -3.32 30.26 7.40
C PHE A 208 -3.86 28.82 7.39
N PRO A 209 -4.69 28.36 8.36
CA PRO A 209 -5.17 26.98 8.35
C PRO A 209 -6.04 26.66 7.12
N SER A 210 -6.87 27.59 6.68
CA SER A 210 -7.72 27.43 5.49
C SER A 210 -6.90 27.48 4.19
N SER A 211 -5.90 28.36 4.12
CA SER A 211 -5.03 28.51 2.95
C SER A 211 -4.11 27.31 2.75
N ILE A 212 -3.45 26.83 3.81
CA ILE A 212 -2.58 25.65 3.74
C ILE A 212 -3.39 24.38 3.47
N SER A 213 -4.59 24.28 4.04
CA SER A 213 -5.52 23.19 3.74
C SER A 213 -5.90 23.18 2.27
N LEU A 214 -6.26 24.32 1.70
CA LEU A 214 -6.58 24.42 0.29
C LEU A 214 -5.38 24.06 -0.60
N GLN A 215 -4.17 24.52 -0.26
CA GLN A 215 -2.96 24.21 -1.02
C GLN A 215 -2.60 22.73 -0.95
N ASN A 216 -2.58 22.13 0.23
CA ASN A 216 -2.26 20.71 0.40
C ASN A 216 -3.30 19.81 -0.30
N LYS A 217 -4.58 20.17 -0.29
CA LYS A 217 -5.62 19.49 -1.10
C LYS A 217 -5.33 19.57 -2.59
N ARG A 218 -4.92 20.74 -3.10
CA ARG A 218 -4.55 20.93 -4.51
C ARG A 218 -3.32 20.09 -4.87
N VAL A 219 -2.31 20.07 -4.02
CA VAL A 219 -1.10 19.24 -4.17
C VAL A 219 -1.47 17.77 -4.25
N ALA A 220 -2.28 17.27 -3.32
CA ALA A 220 -2.69 15.88 -3.30
C ALA A 220 -3.42 15.46 -4.58
N LYS A 221 -4.37 16.29 -5.05
CA LYS A 221 -5.06 16.06 -6.33
C LYS A 221 -4.09 16.04 -7.50
N LYS A 222 -3.13 16.97 -7.55
CA LYS A 222 -2.07 17.01 -8.59
C LYS A 222 -1.18 15.77 -8.56
N LEU A 223 -0.93 15.20 -7.38
CA LEU A 223 -0.14 13.97 -7.23
C LEU A 223 -0.94 12.71 -7.60
N GLY A 224 -2.25 12.82 -7.85
CA GLY A 224 -3.11 11.72 -8.30
C GLY A 224 -4.08 11.19 -7.25
N PHE A 225 -4.14 11.80 -6.07
CA PHE A 225 -5.11 11.40 -5.05
C PHE A 225 -6.53 11.86 -5.41
N ARG A 226 -7.49 10.97 -5.20
CA ARG A 226 -8.93 11.25 -5.24
C ARG A 226 -9.44 11.39 -3.82
N GLN A 227 -10.29 12.37 -3.58
CA GLN A 227 -10.99 12.49 -2.31
C GLN A 227 -12.07 11.42 -2.25
N ALA A 228 -12.07 10.63 -1.19
CA ALA A 228 -13.09 9.63 -0.92
C ALA A 228 -13.87 10.03 0.34
N THR A 229 -15.18 9.91 0.26
CA THR A 229 -16.08 10.07 1.40
C THR A 229 -16.48 8.68 1.87
N LEU A 230 -16.24 8.36 3.14
CA LEU A 230 -16.91 7.22 3.76
C LEU A 230 -18.40 7.59 3.86
N SER A 231 -19.28 6.69 3.45
CA SER A 231 -20.72 6.87 3.60
C SER A 231 -21.06 6.98 5.09
N GLY A 232 -21.36 8.20 5.55
CA GLY A 232 -21.69 8.51 6.95
C GLY A 232 -21.14 9.87 7.37
N ASN A 233 -22.02 10.76 7.83
CA ASN A 233 -21.81 12.21 8.01
C ASN A 233 -20.78 12.65 9.09
N LEU A 234 -19.84 11.81 9.54
CA LEU A 234 -19.00 12.12 10.71
C LEU A 234 -17.52 11.71 10.63
N LEU A 235 -16.98 11.36 9.45
CA LEU A 235 -15.59 10.89 9.35
C LEU A 235 -14.69 11.80 8.50
N PRO A 236 -13.39 11.91 8.84
CA PRO A 236 -12.45 12.79 8.16
C PRO A 236 -12.35 12.45 6.67
N ASN A 237 -12.27 13.50 5.84
CA ASN A 237 -11.94 13.35 4.43
C ASN A 237 -10.61 12.59 4.30
N PHE A 238 -10.62 11.45 3.62
CA PHE A 238 -9.40 10.72 3.30
C PHE A 238 -9.16 10.76 1.79
N TYR A 239 -7.89 10.65 1.45
CA TYR A 239 -7.42 10.73 0.08
C TYR A 239 -6.88 9.36 -0.32
N VAL A 240 -7.27 8.92 -1.50
CA VAL A 240 -6.97 7.59 -2.03
C VAL A 240 -6.22 7.73 -3.34
N MET A 241 -5.11 7.02 -3.44
CA MET A 241 -4.43 6.75 -4.69
C MET A 241 -4.36 5.24 -4.90
N THR A 242 -4.80 4.80 -6.07
CA THR A 242 -4.58 3.43 -6.55
C THR A 242 -3.45 3.50 -7.58
N PHE A 243 -2.53 2.54 -7.50
CA PHE A 243 -1.34 2.49 -8.36
C PHE A 243 -1.58 1.76 -9.67
#